data_AF-A0A1E8AZC2-F1
#
_entry.id   AF-A0A1E8AZC2-F1
#
_cell.length_a   1.000
_cell.length_b   1.000
_cell.length_c   1.000
_cell.angle_alpha   90.00
_cell.angle_beta   90.00
_cell.angle_gamma   90.00
#
_symmetry.space_group_name_H-M   'P 1'
#
loop_
_entity.id
_entity.type
_entity.pdbx_description
1 polymer ?
#
loop_
_entity_poly.entity_id
_entity_poly.type
_entity_poly.pdbx_seq_one_letter_code
_entity_poly.pdbx_strand_id
1 'polypeptide(L)'
;MLRSYLRWLYEIQYSQQPLHVEILSTTVGKHHKPKRELSSEEVKQLLSYYQNNEINYALLSFLATTGLRVAEVSHAKWEDLEDDSMHDRYYLTFATKGDDERIISINEEVYNRIAAFRVRRRLPIDSGSKNGGTIFQTNNHTSYRENYLSQYISKIIKETELTFTENIRITLTFSHE
;
A
#
# COMPACT_ATOMS: atom_id res chain seq x y z
N MET A 1 14.13 5.85 18.93
CA MET A 1 15.13 4.91 19.48
C MET A 1 16.21 5.65 20.27
N LEU A 2 17.20 6.30 19.64
CA LEU A 2 18.31 6.96 20.37
C LEU A 2 17.88 8.08 21.34
N ARG A 3 16.94 8.94 20.93
CA ARG A 3 16.42 10.03 21.79
C ARG A 3 15.69 9.52 23.03
N SER A 4 14.95 8.42 22.90
CA SER A 4 14.25 7.76 24.02
C SER A 4 15.23 7.12 25.00
N TYR A 5 16.30 6.52 24.50
CA TYR A 5 17.38 5.95 25.33
C TYR A 5 18.16 7.02 26.09
N LEU A 6 18.51 8.13 25.45
CA LEU A 6 19.21 9.25 26.09
C LEU A 6 18.33 9.99 27.11
N ARG A 7 17.02 10.04 26.87
CA ARG A 7 16.06 10.52 27.88
C ARG A 7 16.01 9.59 29.09
N TRP A 8 15.95 8.28 28.87
CA TRP A 8 15.98 7.30 29.95
C TRP A 8 17.27 7.39 30.79
N LEU A 9 18.44 7.55 30.14
CA LEU A 9 19.73 7.75 30.83
C LEU A 9 19.78 9.03 31.69
N TYR A 10 19.06 10.09 31.27
CA TYR A 10 18.91 11.32 32.05
C TYR A 10 17.95 11.14 33.23
N GLU A 11 16.85 10.43 33.03
CA GLU A 11 15.84 10.14 34.07
C GLU A 11 16.41 9.27 35.21
N ILE A 12 17.36 8.36 34.91
CA ILE A 12 18.08 7.57 35.92
C ILE A 12 19.30 8.30 36.54
N GLN A 13 19.45 9.61 36.30
CA GLN A 13 20.51 10.50 36.82
C GLN A 13 21.95 10.11 36.45
N TYR A 14 22.15 9.25 35.45
CA TYR A 14 23.48 8.83 35.01
C TYR A 14 24.22 9.93 34.22
N SER A 15 23.51 10.93 33.70
CA SER A 15 24.07 12.12 33.04
C SER A 15 23.47 13.40 33.62
N GLN A 16 24.32 14.39 33.91
CA GLN A 16 23.93 15.69 34.50
C GLN A 16 23.42 16.70 33.47
N GLN A 17 23.53 16.41 32.17
CA GLN A 17 23.11 17.30 31.10
C GLN A 17 22.03 16.62 30.23
N PRO A 18 20.93 17.32 29.88
CA PRO A 18 19.86 16.76 29.08
C PRO A 18 20.24 16.69 27.58
N LEU A 19 21.16 15.80 27.22
CA LEU A 19 21.68 15.60 25.85
C LEU A 19 20.59 15.24 24.82
N HIS A 20 19.41 14.77 25.27
CA HIS A 20 18.26 14.51 24.42
C HIS A 20 17.61 15.78 23.82
N VAL A 21 17.95 16.95 24.36
CA VAL A 21 17.47 18.28 23.92
C VAL A 21 18.33 18.82 22.79
N GLU A 22 19.64 18.56 22.81
CA GLU A 22 20.61 19.05 21.80
C GLU A 22 20.71 18.19 20.55
N ILE A 23 20.00 17.05 20.50
CA ILE A 23 19.80 16.35 19.23
C ILE A 23 18.97 17.27 18.35
N LEU A 24 19.66 18.07 17.54
CA LEU A 24 19.11 18.74 16.38
C LEU A 24 18.30 17.69 15.64
N SER A 25 16.98 17.79 15.74
CA SER A 25 16.14 16.99 14.88
C SER A 25 16.57 17.35 13.48
N THR A 26 17.07 16.39 12.73
CA THR A 26 17.18 16.48 11.27
C THR A 26 15.76 16.45 10.67
N THR A 27 14.86 17.24 11.25
CA THR A 27 13.58 17.59 10.65
C THR A 27 13.93 18.54 9.53
N VAL A 28 14.31 17.94 8.41
CA VAL A 28 14.31 18.60 7.11
C VAL A 28 13.00 19.38 7.03
N GLY A 29 13.11 20.71 6.93
CA GLY A 29 11.97 21.62 6.96
C GLY A 29 10.89 21.17 5.96
N LYS A 30 9.62 21.37 6.29
CA LYS A 30 8.46 20.95 5.47
C LYS A 30 8.59 21.34 3.99
N HIS A 31 9.35 22.38 3.66
CA HIS A 31 9.61 22.87 2.30
C HIS A 31 10.56 22.01 1.44
N HIS A 32 11.28 21.05 2.00
CA HIS A 32 12.18 20.14 1.27
C HIS A 32 11.65 18.69 1.17
N LYS A 33 10.35 18.48 1.42
CA LYS A 33 9.73 17.20 1.10
C LYS A 33 9.32 17.23 -0.37
N PRO A 34 9.89 16.36 -1.24
CA PRO A 34 9.41 16.24 -2.62
C PRO A 34 7.90 15.95 -2.60
N LYS A 35 7.17 16.42 -3.63
CA LYS A 35 5.74 16.16 -3.82
C LYS A 35 5.52 14.64 -3.70
N ARG A 36 4.84 14.23 -2.64
CA ARG A 36 4.73 12.81 -2.23
C ARG A 36 3.51 12.10 -2.82
N GLU A 37 2.58 12.85 -3.38
CA GLU A 37 1.26 12.37 -3.76
C GLU A 37 1.07 12.59 -5.27
N LEU A 38 0.58 11.55 -5.93
CA LEU A 38 0.19 11.58 -7.33
C LEU A 38 -1.19 12.24 -7.44
N SER A 39 -1.32 13.21 -8.33
CA SER A 39 -2.62 13.74 -8.74
C SER A 39 -3.43 12.69 -9.51
N SER A 40 -4.75 12.88 -9.56
CA SER A 40 -5.65 11.99 -10.29
C SER A 40 -5.24 11.80 -11.77
N GLU A 41 -4.68 12.84 -12.38
CA GLU A 41 -4.20 12.77 -13.77
C GLU A 41 -2.91 11.95 -13.90
N GLU A 42 -1.95 12.13 -12.98
CA GLU A 42 -0.73 11.33 -12.91
C GLU A 42 -1.06 9.84 -12.65
N VAL A 43 -2.05 9.56 -11.79
CA VAL A 43 -2.57 8.19 -11.57
C VAL A 43 -3.17 7.63 -12.86
N LYS A 44 -4.02 8.37 -13.57
CA LYS A 44 -4.61 7.91 -14.84
C LYS A 44 -3.54 7.59 -15.88
N GLN A 45 -2.51 8.41 -16.02
CA GLN A 45 -1.40 8.17 -16.94
C GLN A 45 -0.63 6.89 -16.57
N LEU A 46 -0.34 6.71 -15.28
CA LEU A 46 0.32 5.51 -14.76
C LEU A 46 -0.51 4.24 -15.01
N LEU A 47 -1.83 4.31 -14.79
CA LEU A 47 -2.74 3.20 -15.03
C LEU A 47 -2.88 2.89 -16.54
N SER A 48 -2.96 3.92 -17.38
CA SER A 48 -3.04 3.77 -18.83
C SER A 48 -1.80 3.09 -19.41
N TYR A 49 -0.61 3.40 -18.89
CA TYR A 49 0.64 2.73 -19.29
C TYR A 49 0.57 1.21 -19.09
N TYR A 50 -0.05 0.76 -17.99
CA TYR A 50 -0.15 -0.65 -17.64
C TYR A 50 -1.46 -1.33 -18.06
N GLN A 51 -2.34 -0.69 -18.83
CA GLN A 51 -3.66 -1.25 -19.19
C GLN A 51 -3.61 -2.66 -19.81
N ASN A 52 -2.54 -2.99 -20.52
CA ASN A 52 -2.33 -4.30 -21.17
C ASN A 52 -1.61 -5.33 -20.26
N ASN A 53 -1.20 -4.92 -19.06
CA ASN A 53 -0.54 -5.77 -18.07
C ASN A 53 -1.47 -5.95 -16.86
N GLU A 54 -2.30 -6.98 -16.92
CA GLU A 54 -3.30 -7.32 -15.88
C GLU A 54 -2.70 -7.34 -14.46
N ILE A 55 -1.44 -7.78 -14.32
CA ILE A 55 -0.76 -7.87 -13.03
C ILE A 55 -0.51 -6.48 -12.45
N ASN A 56 0.19 -5.63 -13.21
CA ASN A 56 0.58 -4.30 -12.77
C ASN A 56 -0.64 -3.39 -12.67
N TYR A 57 -1.56 -3.52 -13.63
CA TYR A 57 -2.78 -2.75 -13.67
C TYR A 57 -3.63 -2.99 -12.43
N ALA A 58 -3.88 -4.24 -12.05
CA ALA A 58 -4.67 -4.55 -10.87
C ALA A 58 -4.01 -4.02 -9.58
N LEU A 59 -2.70 -4.24 -9.41
CA LEU A 59 -1.96 -3.77 -8.23
C LEU A 59 -2.01 -2.26 -8.07
N LEU A 60 -1.71 -1.52 -9.13
CA LEU A 60 -1.69 -0.06 -9.12
C LEU A 60 -3.09 0.53 -8.97
N SER A 61 -4.08 -0.06 -9.64
CA SER A 61 -5.47 0.37 -9.54
C SER A 61 -5.99 0.22 -8.12
N PHE A 62 -5.76 -0.95 -7.53
CA PHE A 62 -6.18 -1.26 -6.18
C PHE A 62 -5.54 -0.32 -5.15
N LEU A 63 -4.22 -0.11 -5.25
CA LEU A 63 -3.51 0.84 -4.40
C LEU A 63 -4.07 2.27 -4.55
N ALA A 64 -4.30 2.70 -5.78
CA ALA A 64 -4.78 4.05 -6.08
C ALA A 64 -6.21 4.30 -5.57
N THR A 65 -7.10 3.31 -5.64
CA THR A 65 -8.50 3.49 -5.23
C THR A 65 -8.71 3.27 -3.74
N THR A 66 -8.03 2.29 -3.14
CA THR A 66 -8.21 1.94 -1.72
C THR A 66 -7.37 2.79 -0.76
N GLY A 67 -6.29 3.41 -1.25
CA GLY A 67 -5.36 4.16 -0.42
C GLY A 67 -4.64 3.30 0.63
N LEU A 68 -4.64 1.98 0.46
CA LEU A 68 -3.98 1.04 1.35
C LEU A 68 -2.46 1.18 1.25
N ARG A 69 -1.80 0.98 2.39
CA ARG A 69 -0.34 0.82 2.40
C ARG A 69 0.01 -0.48 1.69
N VAL A 70 1.16 -0.49 1.02
CA VAL A 70 1.67 -1.70 0.33
C VAL A 70 1.76 -2.90 1.28
N ALA A 71 2.10 -2.67 2.56
CA ALA A 71 2.10 -3.72 3.57
C ALA A 71 0.70 -4.31 3.81
N GLU A 72 -0.33 -3.46 3.92
CA GLU A 72 -1.74 -3.88 4.08
C GLU A 72 -2.20 -4.68 2.85
N VAL A 73 -1.86 -4.22 1.64
CA VAL A 73 -2.14 -4.95 0.39
C VAL A 73 -1.50 -6.34 0.37
N SER A 74 -0.30 -6.49 0.92
CA SER A 74 0.41 -7.78 0.93
C SER A 74 -0.24 -8.84 1.85
N HIS A 75 -1.05 -8.39 2.82
CA HIS A 75 -1.75 -9.24 3.78
C HIS A 75 -3.27 -9.34 3.53
N ALA A 76 -3.82 -8.50 2.64
CA ALA A 76 -5.22 -8.51 2.27
C ALA A 76 -5.64 -9.90 1.78
N LYS A 77 -6.58 -10.54 2.46
CA LYS A 77 -7.02 -11.88 2.10
C LYS A 77 -8.16 -11.86 1.10
N TRP A 78 -8.22 -12.91 0.30
CA TRP A 78 -9.33 -13.14 -0.62
C TRP A 78 -10.62 -13.49 0.12
N GLU A 79 -10.51 -14.18 1.26
CA GLU A 79 -11.68 -14.52 2.09
C GLU A 79 -12.33 -13.31 2.77
N ASP A 80 -11.57 -12.22 2.97
CA ASP A 80 -12.05 -10.98 3.59
C ASP A 80 -12.70 -10.04 2.55
N LEU A 81 -12.75 -10.45 1.27
CA LEU A 81 -13.40 -9.72 0.19
C LEU A 81 -14.85 -10.21 0.05
N GLU A 82 -15.79 -9.37 0.45
CA GLU A 82 -17.22 -9.63 0.41
C GLU A 82 -17.86 -8.98 -0.83
N ASP A 83 -18.83 -9.70 -1.40
CA ASP A 83 -19.63 -9.24 -2.55
C ASP A 83 -21.04 -8.90 -2.05
N ASP A 84 -21.39 -7.61 -2.09
CA ASP A 84 -22.75 -7.12 -1.90
C ASP A 84 -23.45 -7.06 -3.26
N SER A 85 -23.86 -8.24 -3.70
CA SER A 85 -24.61 -8.47 -4.94
C SER A 85 -25.96 -7.73 -5.00
N MET A 86 -26.44 -7.12 -3.90
CA MET A 86 -27.63 -6.26 -3.94
C MET A 86 -27.32 -4.83 -4.40
N HIS A 87 -26.07 -4.37 -4.29
CA HIS A 87 -25.68 -2.99 -4.56
C HIS A 87 -24.51 -2.86 -5.55
N ASP A 88 -24.07 -3.95 -6.17
CA ASP A 88 -22.90 -4.02 -7.05
C ASP A 88 -21.65 -3.41 -6.38
N ARG A 89 -21.48 -3.69 -5.08
CA ARG A 89 -20.40 -3.16 -4.25
C ARG A 89 -19.61 -4.30 -3.63
N TYR A 90 -18.30 -4.09 -3.57
CA TYR A 90 -17.41 -5.03 -2.92
C TYR A 90 -16.83 -4.36 -1.67
N TYR A 91 -16.65 -5.14 -0.62
CA TYR A 91 -16.10 -4.65 0.65
C TYR A 91 -14.91 -5.51 1.04
N LEU A 92 -13.84 -4.86 1.49
CA LEU A 92 -12.68 -5.53 2.02
C LEU A 92 -12.48 -5.15 3.47
N THR A 93 -12.53 -6.15 4.34
CA THR A 93 -12.38 -5.98 5.78
C THR A 93 -10.93 -6.18 6.17
N PHE A 94 -10.37 -5.21 6.90
CA PHE A 94 -9.01 -5.27 7.43
C PHE A 94 -9.04 -5.29 8.94
N ALA A 95 -8.40 -6.30 9.54
CA ALA A 95 -8.07 -6.27 10.95
C ALA A 95 -6.97 -5.24 11.22
N THR A 96 -7.24 -4.27 12.11
CA THR A 96 -6.23 -3.30 12.55
C THR A 96 -5.74 -3.64 13.96
N LYS A 97 -4.60 -3.05 14.35
CA LYS A 97 -4.00 -3.27 15.66
C LYS A 97 -4.86 -2.60 16.73
N GLY A 98 -5.65 -3.39 17.45
CA GLY A 98 -6.54 -2.90 18.52
C GLY A 98 -7.90 -3.56 18.59
N ASP A 99 -8.17 -4.60 17.79
CA ASP A 99 -9.49 -5.24 17.65
C ASP A 99 -10.51 -4.40 16.86
N ASP A 100 -10.05 -3.30 16.24
CA ASP A 100 -10.85 -2.49 15.33
C ASP A 100 -10.75 -3.02 13.89
N GLU A 101 -11.89 -3.14 13.21
CA GLU A 101 -11.97 -3.49 11.79
C GLU A 101 -12.12 -2.23 10.92
N ARG A 102 -11.38 -2.17 9.82
CA ARG A 102 -11.54 -1.15 8.79
C ARG A 102 -12.12 -1.78 7.54
N ILE A 103 -13.32 -1.33 7.15
CA ILE A 103 -13.97 -1.74 5.90
C ILE A 103 -13.61 -0.73 4.81
N ILE A 104 -13.21 -1.23 3.64
CA ILE A 104 -12.90 -0.44 2.45
C ILE A 104 -13.86 -0.84 1.34
N SER A 105 -14.53 0.14 0.73
CA SER A 105 -15.33 -0.11 -0.46
C SER A 105 -14.45 -0.23 -1.71
N ILE A 106 -14.80 -1.21 -2.53
CA ILE A 106 -14.19 -1.51 -3.81
C ILE A 106 -15.32 -1.47 -4.85
N ASN A 107 -15.10 -0.71 -5.92
CA ASN A 107 -16.06 -0.69 -7.02
C ASN A 107 -15.88 -1.90 -7.94
N GLU A 108 -16.89 -2.18 -8.75
CA GLU A 108 -16.90 -3.31 -9.69
C GLU A 108 -15.70 -3.29 -10.65
N GLU A 109 -15.28 -2.12 -11.12
CA GLU A 109 -14.15 -2.00 -12.03
C GLU A 109 -12.84 -2.50 -11.39
N VAL A 110 -12.57 -2.12 -10.14
CA VAL A 110 -11.38 -2.58 -9.41
C VAL A 110 -11.50 -4.06 -9.07
N TYR A 111 -12.70 -4.54 -8.72
CA TYR A 111 -12.95 -5.97 -8.53
C TYR A 111 -12.62 -6.77 -9.78
N ASN A 112 -13.10 -6.34 -10.95
CA ASN A 112 -12.83 -6.97 -12.24
C ASN A 112 -11.32 -7.00 -12.56
N ARG A 113 -10.59 -5.94 -12.21
CA ARG A 113 -9.12 -5.91 -12.34
C ARG A 113 -8.45 -6.92 -11.40
N ILE A 114 -8.92 -7.06 -10.17
CA ILE A 114 -8.43 -8.10 -9.23
C ILE A 114 -8.73 -9.50 -9.78
N ALA A 115 -9.94 -9.74 -10.29
CA ALA A 115 -10.33 -11.01 -10.90
C ALA A 115 -9.41 -11.34 -12.09
N ALA A 116 -9.15 -10.39 -12.98
CA ALA A 116 -8.22 -10.56 -14.10
C ALA A 116 -6.80 -10.93 -13.63
N PHE A 117 -6.28 -10.27 -12.57
CA PHE A 117 -5.03 -10.65 -11.94
C PHE A 117 -5.05 -12.12 -11.48
N ARG A 118 -6.12 -12.54 -10.80
CA ARG A 118 -6.24 -13.90 -10.24
C ARG A 118 -6.32 -14.94 -11.35
N VAL A 119 -7.11 -14.69 -12.41
CA VAL A 119 -7.16 -15.54 -13.61
C VAL A 119 -5.77 -15.65 -14.23
N ARG A 120 -5.05 -14.54 -14.38
CA ARG A 120 -3.67 -14.52 -14.92
C ARG A 120 -2.70 -15.36 -14.08
N ARG A 121 -2.90 -15.42 -12.77
CA ARG A 121 -2.14 -16.24 -11.81
C ARG A 121 -2.71 -17.64 -11.61
N ARG A 122 -3.77 -18.03 -12.32
CA ARG A 122 -4.48 -19.32 -12.15
C ARG A 122 -4.97 -19.55 -10.72
N LEU A 123 -5.39 -18.48 -10.07
CA LEU A 123 -5.97 -18.49 -8.72
C LEU A 123 -7.51 -18.59 -8.80
N PRO A 124 -8.16 -19.19 -7.79
CA PRO A 124 -9.61 -19.24 -7.74
C PRO A 124 -10.20 -17.83 -7.58
N ILE A 125 -11.30 -17.56 -8.31
CA ILE A 125 -12.03 -16.30 -8.30
C ILE A 125 -13.40 -16.39 -7.60
N ASP A 126 -13.76 -17.57 -7.10
CA ASP A 126 -14.99 -17.73 -6.34
C ASP A 126 -14.88 -16.92 -5.04
N SER A 127 -15.79 -15.97 -4.84
CA SER A 127 -15.81 -15.08 -3.68
C SER A 127 -15.94 -15.89 -2.38
N GLY A 128 -15.27 -15.46 -1.31
CA GLY A 128 -15.34 -16.13 0.00
C GLY A 128 -14.66 -17.51 0.07
N SER A 129 -13.82 -17.89 -0.90
CA SER A 129 -13.03 -19.11 -0.80
C SER A 129 -12.02 -19.00 0.36
N LYS A 130 -12.31 -19.70 1.46
CA LYS A 130 -11.46 -19.76 2.69
C LYS A 130 -10.02 -20.23 2.43
N ASN A 131 -9.75 -20.82 1.27
CA ASN A 131 -8.42 -21.28 0.86
C ASN A 131 -7.83 -20.43 -0.28
N GLY A 132 -8.42 -19.27 -0.59
CA GLY A 132 -8.01 -18.39 -1.69
C GLY A 132 -6.72 -17.61 -1.42
N GLY A 133 -6.18 -17.69 -0.20
CA GLY A 133 -4.98 -16.99 0.26
C GLY A 133 -5.13 -15.47 0.21
N THR A 134 -4.05 -14.75 -0.10
CA THR A 134 -4.10 -13.30 -0.29
C THR A 134 -4.71 -12.92 -1.64
N ILE A 135 -5.25 -11.70 -1.73
CA ILE A 135 -5.81 -11.12 -2.96
C ILE A 135 -4.75 -11.16 -4.07
N PHE A 136 -3.56 -10.66 -3.75
CA PHE A 136 -2.41 -10.62 -4.64
C PHE A 136 -1.37 -11.65 -4.20
N GLN A 137 -1.08 -12.62 -5.07
CA GLN A 137 -0.06 -13.65 -4.83
C GLN A 137 1.04 -13.63 -5.89
N THR A 138 2.17 -14.20 -5.52
CA THR A 138 3.30 -14.44 -6.44
C THR A 138 2.96 -15.56 -7.45
N ASN A 139 3.84 -15.79 -8.42
CA ASN A 139 3.73 -16.95 -9.32
C ASN A 139 3.77 -18.30 -8.60
N ASN A 140 4.29 -18.33 -7.37
CA ASN A 140 4.37 -19.54 -6.55
C ASN A 140 3.14 -19.70 -5.64
N HIS A 141 2.08 -18.91 -5.85
CA HIS A 141 0.84 -18.93 -5.07
C HIS A 141 1.08 -18.67 -3.56
N THR A 142 2.08 -17.84 -3.27
CA THR A 142 2.36 -17.35 -1.92
C THR A 142 2.01 -15.88 -1.82
N SER A 143 1.68 -15.42 -0.61
CA SER A 143 1.59 -13.98 -0.34
C SER A 143 2.88 -13.26 -0.71
N TYR A 144 2.74 -12.02 -1.18
CA TYR A 144 3.89 -11.16 -1.35
C TYR A 144 4.51 -10.83 0.01
N ARG A 145 5.85 -10.80 0.07
CA ARG A 145 6.54 -10.17 1.20
C ARG A 145 6.40 -8.66 1.08
N GLU A 146 6.09 -7.97 2.18
CA GLU A 146 5.91 -6.51 2.22
C GLU A 146 7.06 -5.75 1.51
N ASN A 147 8.31 -6.07 1.86
CA ASN A 147 9.49 -5.44 1.29
C ASN A 147 9.62 -5.71 -0.21
N TYR A 148 9.30 -6.93 -0.65
CA TYR A 148 9.36 -7.29 -2.05
C TYR A 148 8.29 -6.54 -2.84
N LEU A 149 7.06 -6.50 -2.35
CA LEU A 149 5.97 -5.79 -3.02
C LEU A 149 6.27 -4.29 -3.11
N SER A 150 6.79 -3.69 -2.03
CA SER A 150 7.20 -2.29 -2.02
C SER A 150 8.28 -2.01 -3.09
N GLN A 151 9.31 -2.85 -3.17
CA GLN A 151 10.35 -2.72 -4.21
C GLN A 151 9.80 -2.95 -5.62
N TYR A 152 8.88 -3.89 -5.78
CA TYR A 152 8.25 -4.19 -7.06
C TYR A 152 7.40 -3.03 -7.56
N ILE A 153 6.51 -2.49 -6.72
CA ILE A 153 5.73 -1.29 -7.03
C ILE A 153 6.66 -0.11 -7.37
N SER A 154 7.76 0.03 -6.63
CA SER A 154 8.78 1.04 -6.92
C SER A 154 9.42 0.90 -8.27
N LYS A 155 9.72 -0.35 -8.65
CA LYS A 155 10.35 -0.67 -9.92
C LYS A 155 9.41 -0.36 -11.07
N ILE A 156 8.17 -0.86 -11.03
CA ILE A 156 7.20 -0.65 -12.11
C ILE A 156 6.84 0.82 -12.30
N ILE A 157 6.74 1.62 -11.22
CA ILE A 157 6.48 3.05 -11.36
C ILE A 157 7.65 3.75 -12.08
N LYS A 158 8.89 3.41 -11.72
CA LYS A 158 10.09 4.00 -12.35
C LYS A 158 10.29 3.55 -13.80
N GLU A 159 9.93 2.31 -14.13
CA GLU A 159 10.00 1.76 -15.49
C GLU A 159 9.06 2.45 -16.49
N THR A 160 8.10 3.25 -16.01
CA THR A 160 7.23 4.03 -16.90
C THR A 160 7.94 5.23 -17.53
N GLU A 161 9.07 5.67 -16.95
CA GLU A 161 9.83 6.86 -17.38
C GLU A 161 8.95 8.12 -17.55
N LEU A 162 7.79 8.16 -16.87
CA LEU A 162 6.90 9.31 -16.89
C LEU A 162 7.55 10.46 -16.11
N THR A 163 7.35 11.69 -16.58
CA THR A 163 8.02 12.90 -16.07
C THR A 163 7.86 13.12 -14.56
N PHE A 164 6.78 12.62 -13.97
CA PHE A 164 6.50 12.74 -12.52
C PHE A 164 7.06 11.58 -11.68
N THR A 165 7.65 10.55 -12.29
CA THR A 165 8.10 9.33 -11.58
C THR A 165 9.54 9.38 -11.08
N GLU A 166 10.34 10.35 -11.53
CA GLU A 166 11.76 10.49 -11.19
C GLU A 166 12.03 10.76 -9.69
N ASN A 167 11.08 11.34 -8.96
CA ASN A 167 11.25 11.80 -7.57
C ASN A 167 10.37 11.10 -6.52
N ILE A 168 9.69 10.00 -6.86
CA ILE A 168 8.78 9.32 -5.93
C ILE A 168 9.59 8.46 -4.94
N ARG A 169 9.80 8.97 -3.71
CA ARG A 169 10.20 8.14 -2.56
C ARG A 169 8.95 7.51 -1.97
N ILE A 170 8.85 6.19 -2.14
CA ILE A 170 7.60 5.43 -2.05
C ILE A 170 7.19 5.23 -0.60
N THR A 171 6.38 6.16 -0.14
CA THR A 171 5.38 5.96 0.90
C THR A 171 4.08 6.41 0.25
N LEU A 172 3.48 5.51 -0.54
CA LEU A 172 2.27 5.79 -1.30
C LEU A 172 1.12 5.99 -0.33
N THR A 173 0.73 7.25 -0.16
CA THR A 173 -0.58 7.64 0.36
C THR A 173 -1.29 8.30 -0.81
N PHE A 174 -2.42 7.74 -1.26
CA PHE A 174 -3.26 8.36 -2.27
C PHE A 174 -4.28 9.24 -1.55
N SER A 175 -4.31 10.53 -1.86
CA SER A 175 -5.31 11.48 -1.35
C SER A 175 -6.49 11.51 -2.31
N HIS A 176 -7.69 11.25 -1.81
CA HIS A 176 -8.94 11.56 -2.50
C HIS A 176 -9.34 12.98 -2.09
N GLU A 177 -9.46 13.87 -3.08
CA GLU A 177 -10.21 15.14 -2.98
C GLU A 177 -11.58 14.96 -3.63
#